data_AF-A0A6I3KAB3-F1
#
_entry.id   AF-A0A6I3KAB3-F1
#
_cell.length_a   1.000
_cell.length_b   1.000
_cell.length_c   1.000
_cell.angle_alpha   90.00
_cell.angle_beta   90.00
_cell.angle_gamma   90.00
#
_symmetry.space_group_name_H-M   'P 1'
#
loop_
_entity.id
_entity.type
_entity.pdbx_description
1 polymer ?
#
loop_
_entity_poly.entity_id
_entity_poly.type
_entity_poly.pdbx_seq_one_letter_code
_entity_poly.pdbx_strand_id
1 'polypeptide(L)'
;MALRKIAPVTETASGTGWSVKKTGNVVELRIDGLDAQQTFPAQYAPTSMTYAPVSAQSTTTSYTPRVGINPGGVLTPQGYTGKGYGIITYTV
;
A
#
# COMPACT_ATOMS: atom_id res chain seq x y z
N MET A 1 13.82 -4.43 38.69
CA MET A 1 14.27 -4.07 37.33
C MET A 1 13.12 -3.44 36.59
N ALA A 2 13.24 -2.18 36.15
CA ALA A 2 12.20 -1.53 35.36
C ALA A 2 12.38 -1.89 33.88
N LEU A 3 11.32 -2.39 33.24
CA LEU A 3 11.29 -2.63 31.79
C LEU A 3 11.37 -1.28 31.06
N ARG A 4 12.43 -1.06 30.27
CA ARG A 4 12.49 0.08 29.34
C ARG A 4 11.46 -0.15 28.25
N LYS A 5 10.54 0.80 28.08
CA LYS A 5 9.59 0.81 26.96
C LYS A 5 10.38 1.06 25.66
N ILE A 6 10.63 0.01 24.90
CA ILE A 6 11.17 0.13 23.54
C ILE A 6 10.00 0.54 22.65
N ALA A 7 10.01 1.78 22.16
CA ALA A 7 9.05 2.20 21.14
C ALA A 7 9.33 1.40 19.85
N PRO A 8 8.30 0.93 19.12
CA PRO A 8 8.53 0.25 17.85
C PRO A 8 9.28 1.18 16.89
N VAL A 9 10.33 0.67 16.25
CA VAL A 9 11.04 1.42 15.21
C VAL A 9 10.07 1.63 14.04
N THR A 10 9.99 2.88 13.57
CA THR A 10 9.23 3.21 12.38
C THR A 10 10.13 3.08 11.15
N GLU A 11 9.73 2.23 10.21
CA GLU A 11 10.42 2.05 8.93
C GLU A 11 9.55 2.64 7.82
N THR A 12 10.17 3.30 6.83
CA THR A 12 9.44 3.95 5.73
C THR A 12 10.10 3.70 4.40
N ALA A 13 9.30 3.60 3.34
CA ALA A 13 9.77 3.63 1.96
C ALA A 13 8.75 4.34 1.07
N SER A 14 9.18 4.84 -0.08
CA SER A 14 8.30 5.51 -1.04
C SER A 14 8.80 5.31 -2.45
N GLY A 15 7.88 5.43 -3.39
CA GLY A 15 8.17 5.42 -4.82
C GLY A 15 7.11 6.22 -5.57
N THR A 16 7.14 6.14 -6.90
CA THR A 16 6.15 6.81 -7.73
C THR A 16 4.76 6.25 -7.45
N GLY A 17 3.84 7.10 -6.98
CA GLY A 17 2.46 6.70 -6.74
C GLY A 17 2.19 6.01 -5.40
N TRP A 18 3.20 5.82 -4.53
CA TRP A 18 3.02 5.11 -3.25
C TRP A 18 4.02 5.51 -2.16
N SER A 19 3.59 5.35 -0.91
CA SER A 19 4.47 5.40 0.27
C SER A 19 4.01 4.41 1.33
N VAL A 20 4.94 3.79 2.05
CA VAL A 20 4.65 2.88 3.16
C VAL A 20 5.28 3.37 4.45
N LYS A 21 4.57 3.14 5.55
CA LYS A 21 5.06 3.31 6.91
C LYS A 21 4.77 2.04 7.69
N LYS A 22 5.82 1.41 8.22
CA LYS A 22 5.74 0.22 9.07
C LYS A 22 6.03 0.59 10.52
N THR A 23 5.24 0.05 11.43
CA THR A 23 5.43 0.19 12.87
C THR A 23 5.18 -1.17 13.51
N GLY A 24 6.26 -1.87 13.87
CA GLY A 24 6.16 -3.29 14.25
C GLY A 24 5.77 -4.16 13.06
N ASN A 25 4.69 -4.93 13.19
CA ASN A 25 4.14 -5.78 12.12
C ASN A 25 3.01 -5.10 11.32
N VAL A 26 2.67 -3.84 11.62
CA VAL A 26 1.60 -3.10 10.94
C VAL A 26 2.22 -2.21 9.86
N VAL A 27 1.70 -2.30 8.65
CA VAL A 27 2.07 -1.45 7.51
C VAL A 27 0.87 -0.59 7.12
N GLU A 28 1.07 0.70 7.05
CA GLU A 28 0.20 1.65 6.36
C GLU A 28 0.78 1.89 4.96
N LEU A 29 0.02 1.50 3.93
CA LEU A 29 0.32 1.78 2.53
C LEU A 29 -0.60 2.89 2.05
N ARG A 30 0.00 4.00 1.63
CA ARG A 30 -0.68 5.10 0.95
C ARG A 30 -0.42 5.01 -0.54
N ILE A 31 -1.50 4.97 -1.30
CA ILE A 31 -1.54 5.13 -2.75
C ILE A 31 -1.75 6.62 -3.03
N ASP A 32 -0.83 7.25 -3.74
CA ASP A 32 -0.83 8.69 -4.01
C ASP A 32 -0.53 8.97 -5.48
N GLY A 33 -1.55 8.79 -6.31
CA GLY A 33 -1.46 9.00 -7.75
C GLY A 33 -0.88 7.83 -8.53
N LEU A 34 -1.08 6.59 -8.06
CA LEU A 34 -0.65 5.39 -8.77
C LEU A 34 -1.50 5.17 -10.02
N ASP A 35 -0.88 5.17 -11.20
CA ASP A 35 -1.51 5.03 -12.52
C ASP A 35 -0.98 3.83 -13.33
N ALA A 36 0.20 3.31 -12.97
CA ALA A 36 0.81 2.13 -13.57
C ALA A 36 1.22 1.11 -12.51
N GLN A 37 1.54 -0.12 -12.95
CA GLN A 37 2.10 -1.14 -12.07
C GLN A 37 3.42 -0.65 -11.46
N GLN A 38 3.58 -0.86 -10.14
CA GLN A 38 4.78 -0.49 -9.40
C GLN A 38 5.18 -1.62 -8.45
N THR A 39 6.38 -1.53 -7.89
CA THR A 39 6.85 -2.42 -6.85
C THR A 39 7.35 -1.64 -5.63
N PHE A 40 7.27 -2.28 -4.47
CA PHE A 40 7.83 -1.79 -3.22
C PHE A 40 8.52 -2.95 -2.48
N PRO A 41 9.42 -2.69 -1.52
CA PRO A 41 10.23 -3.74 -0.91
C PRO A 41 9.37 -4.80 -0.20
N ALA A 42 9.70 -6.08 -0.43
CA ALA A 42 8.93 -7.23 0.07
C ALA A 42 8.77 -7.26 1.60
N GLN A 43 9.68 -6.64 2.36
CA GLN A 43 9.59 -6.53 3.83
C GLN A 43 8.38 -5.71 4.34
N TYR A 44 7.70 -4.99 3.44
CA TYR A 44 6.48 -4.24 3.68
C TYR A 44 5.25 -4.88 3.03
N ALA A 45 5.42 -5.96 2.26
CA ALA A 45 4.33 -6.58 1.50
C ALA A 45 3.44 -7.43 2.42
N PRO A 46 2.12 -7.48 2.17
CA PRO A 46 1.20 -8.32 2.95
C PRO A 46 1.52 -9.80 2.76
N THR A 47 1.19 -10.64 3.74
CA THR A 47 1.41 -12.10 3.66
C THR A 47 0.48 -12.81 2.67
N SER A 48 -0.61 -12.16 2.26
CA SER A 48 -1.59 -12.68 1.30
C SER A 48 -2.06 -11.58 0.34
N MET A 49 -2.65 -11.99 -0.78
CA MET A 49 -3.21 -11.05 -1.76
C MET A 49 -4.21 -10.11 -1.08
N THR A 50 -3.93 -8.81 -1.15
CA THR A 50 -4.72 -7.76 -0.51
C THR A 50 -5.18 -6.76 -1.56
N TYR A 51 -6.35 -6.16 -1.37
CA TYR A 51 -6.90 -5.17 -2.29
C TYR A 51 -7.18 -3.87 -1.55
N ALA A 52 -6.55 -2.78 -1.99
CA ALA A 52 -6.81 -1.44 -1.48
C ALA A 52 -7.89 -0.76 -2.33
N PRO A 53 -9.08 -0.44 -1.79
CA PRO A 53 -10.02 0.41 -2.50
C PRO A 53 -9.42 1.81 -2.69
N VAL A 54 -9.64 2.41 -3.85
CA VAL A 54 -9.09 3.73 -4.17
C VAL A 54 -10.17 4.66 -4.71
N SER A 55 -10.01 5.96 -4.47
CA SER A 55 -10.64 6.98 -5.29
C SER A 55 -9.79 7.19 -6.54
N ALA A 56 -10.36 7.00 -7.72
CA ALA A 56 -9.62 7.10 -8.98
C ALA A 56 -10.12 8.28 -9.82
N GLN A 57 -9.18 9.10 -10.29
CA GLN A 57 -9.42 9.99 -11.43
C GLN A 57 -9.41 9.12 -12.69
N SER A 58 -10.57 8.62 -13.09
CA SER A 58 -10.68 7.62 -14.16
C SER A 58 -11.72 8.00 -15.21
N THR A 59 -11.51 7.52 -16.43
CA THR A 59 -12.51 7.53 -17.51
C THR A 59 -13.24 6.19 -17.63
N THR A 60 -12.86 5.19 -16.83
CA THR A 60 -13.54 3.89 -16.77
C THR A 60 -14.84 3.97 -15.97
N THR A 61 -15.80 3.12 -16.31
CA THR A 61 -17.10 2.98 -15.60
C THR A 61 -17.07 1.92 -14.50
N SER A 62 -15.89 1.56 -13.98
CA SER A 62 -15.78 0.54 -12.94
C SER A 62 -16.35 1.05 -11.61
N TYR A 63 -17.22 0.26 -11.00
CA TYR A 63 -17.82 0.59 -9.69
C TYR A 63 -16.90 0.30 -8.50
N THR A 64 -15.77 -0.38 -8.72
CA THR A 64 -14.84 -0.78 -7.64
C THR A 64 -13.38 -0.62 -8.07
N PRO A 65 -12.89 0.61 -8.32
CA PRO A 65 -11.48 0.85 -8.57
C PRO A 65 -10.65 0.47 -7.33
N ARG A 66 -9.56 -0.26 -7.54
CA ARG A 66 -8.72 -0.78 -6.47
C ARG A 66 -7.29 -1.02 -6.93
N VAL A 67 -6.37 -1.16 -5.98
CA VAL A 67 -5.01 -1.63 -6.22
C VAL A 67 -4.85 -3.01 -5.62
N GLY A 68 -4.47 -3.99 -6.44
CA GLY A 68 -4.06 -5.30 -5.96
C GLY A 68 -2.63 -5.26 -5.43
N ILE A 69 -2.40 -5.90 -4.29
CA ILE A 69 -1.12 -5.94 -3.58
C ILE A 69 -0.79 -7.41 -3.33
N ASN A 70 0.28 -7.91 -3.96
CA ASN A 70 0.68 -9.31 -3.77
C ASN A 70 1.79 -9.44 -2.70
N PRO A 71 2.06 -10.67 -2.20
CA PRO A 71 3.14 -10.92 -1.25
C PRO A 71 4.56 -10.63 -1.77
N GLY A 72 4.72 -10.45 -3.08
CA GLY A 72 5.98 -10.03 -3.69
C GLY A 72 6.20 -8.52 -3.69
N GLY A 73 5.27 -7.73 -3.15
CA GLY A 73 5.36 -6.27 -3.13
C GLY A 73 5.02 -5.61 -4.48
N VAL A 74 4.21 -6.26 -5.32
CA VAL A 74 3.71 -5.67 -6.58
C VAL A 74 2.38 -4.97 -6.33
N LEU A 75 2.28 -3.73 -6.79
CA LEU A 75 1.07 -2.91 -6.83
C LEU A 75 0.49 -2.90 -8.25
N THR A 76 -0.75 -3.34 -8.40
CA THR A 76 -1.42 -3.41 -9.71
C THR A 76 -2.73 -2.59 -9.69
N PRO A 77 -2.80 -1.45 -10.40
CA PRO A 77 -4.05 -0.76 -10.67
C PRO A 77 -5.10 -1.67 -11.32
N GLN A 78 -6.33 -1.66 -10.81
CA GLN A 78 -7.44 -2.46 -11.32
C GLN A 78 -8.72 -1.62 -11.38
N GLY A 79 -9.38 -1.62 -12.53
CA GLY A 79 -10.66 -0.92 -12.73
C GLY A 79 -10.53 0.58 -12.96
N TYR A 80 -9.33 1.12 -13.20
CA TYR A 80 -9.12 2.53 -13.53
C TYR A 80 -7.91 2.74 -14.46
N THR A 81 -7.90 3.84 -15.22
CA THR A 81 -6.85 4.17 -16.21
C THR A 81 -6.07 5.45 -15.89
N GLY A 82 -6.53 6.27 -14.93
CA GLY A 82 -5.80 7.46 -14.47
C GLY A 82 -5.20 7.25 -13.08
N LYS A 83 -5.19 8.30 -12.26
CA LYS A 83 -4.52 8.29 -10.96
C LYS A 83 -5.43 7.76 -9.85
N GLY A 84 -4.95 6.74 -9.13
CA GLY A 84 -5.59 6.20 -7.94
C GLY A 84 -5.04 6.81 -6.64
N TYR A 85 -5.91 6.99 -5.65
CA TYR A 85 -5.58 7.53 -4.33
C TYR A 85 -6.29 6.74 -3.23
N GLY A 86 -5.58 6.35 -2.18
CA GLY A 86 -6.18 5.57 -1.09
C GLY A 86 -5.17 5.25 0.00
N ILE A 87 -5.68 4.75 1.12
CA ILE A 87 -4.85 4.29 2.24
C ILE A 87 -5.39 2.94 2.68
N ILE A 88 -4.51 1.99 2.92
CA ILE A 88 -4.84 0.71 3.54
C ILE A 88 -3.83 0.40 4.64
N THR A 89 -4.30 -0.30 5.66
CA THR A 89 -3.45 -0.85 6.71
C THR A 89 -3.57 -2.36 6.70
N TYR A 90 -2.44 -3.05 6.82
CA TYR A 90 -2.39 -4.51 6.88
C TYR A 90 -1.20 -4.97 7.74
N THR A 91 -1.18 -6.25 8.07
CA THR A 91 -0.07 -6.88 8.78
C THR A 91 0.88 -7.58 7.82
N VAL A 92 2.16 -7.57 8.16
CA VAL A 92 3.23 -8.33 7.48
C VAL A 92 3.75 -9.46 8.36
#